data_AF-A0A1Q4Y5Q9-F1
#
_entry.id   AF-A0A1Q4Y5Q9-F1
#
_cell.length_a   1.000
_cell.length_b   1.000
_cell.length_c   1.000
_cell.angle_alpha   90.00
_cell.angle_beta   90.00
_cell.angle_gamma   90.00
#
_symmetry.space_group_name_H-M   'P 1'
#
loop_
_entity.id
_entity.type
_entity.pdbx_description
1 polymer ?
#
loop_
_entity_poly.entity_id
_entity_poly.type
_entity_poly.pdbx_seq_one_letter_code
_entity_poly.pdbx_strand_id
1 'polypeptide(L)'
;MSDNRFRLRVGGDISGNVVVGDNNTVTNAPVRLDAREAEDLAALFARLRARLGEDDDAARAKVDELEEAIIDGEPDLATMESVRNWFGRKMPRLAASVSELILNPIVAKLVGAAGAGLAAEFTRRFGG
;
A
#
# COMPACT_ATOMS: atom_id res chain seq x y z
N MET A 1 25.88 -21.64 -28.25
CA MET A 1 24.72 -21.88 -27.38
C MET A 1 24.68 -20.73 -26.39
N SER A 2 23.68 -19.86 -26.27
CA SER A 2 22.57 -19.45 -27.14
C SER A 2 22.31 -17.98 -26.81
N ASP A 3 21.93 -17.24 -27.85
CA ASP A 3 21.70 -15.79 -27.93
C ASP A 3 20.41 -15.36 -27.21
N ASN A 4 20.48 -14.28 -26.44
CA ASN A 4 19.40 -13.70 -25.66
C ASN A 4 18.45 -12.90 -26.57
N ARG A 5 17.18 -13.31 -26.69
CA ARG A 5 16.22 -12.62 -27.57
C ARG A 5 14.81 -12.59 -26.96
N PHE A 6 14.48 -11.49 -26.30
CA PHE A 6 13.09 -11.11 -26.04
C PHE A 6 12.72 -9.95 -26.95
N ARG A 7 11.75 -10.20 -27.85
CA ARG A 7 11.13 -9.20 -28.72
C ARG A 7 9.74 -8.91 -28.16
N LEU A 8 9.58 -7.77 -27.49
CA LEU A 8 8.27 -7.25 -27.13
C LEU A 8 7.90 -6.17 -28.16
N ARG A 9 6.86 -6.47 -28.95
CA ARG A 9 6.11 -5.47 -29.73
C ARG A 9 4.85 -5.17 -28.92
N VAL A 10 4.74 -3.94 -28.42
CA VAL A 10 3.45 -3.39 -27.97
C VAL A 10 3.15 -2.22 -28.88
N GLY A 11 2.17 -2.41 -29.76
CA GLY A 11 1.59 -1.37 -30.58
C GLY A 11 0.30 -0.87 -29.93
N GLY A 12 0.21 0.45 -29.79
CA GLY A 12 -1.00 1.22 -30.07
C GLY A 12 -2.17 1.15 -29.08
N ASP A 13 -2.34 2.28 -28.41
CA ASP A 13 -3.60 3.00 -28.17
C ASP A 13 -4.17 2.96 -26.75
N ILE A 14 -4.39 4.18 -26.24
CA ILE A 14 -4.64 4.54 -24.87
C ILE A 14 -6.15 4.53 -24.64
N SER A 15 -6.64 3.79 -23.65
CA SER A 15 -7.87 4.11 -22.90
C SER A 15 -7.98 3.24 -21.65
N GLY A 16 -7.83 3.88 -20.47
CA GLY A 16 -8.17 3.30 -19.16
C GLY A 16 -7.24 2.19 -18.68
N ASN A 17 -6.06 2.54 -18.17
CA ASN A 17 -5.15 1.55 -17.59
C ASN A 17 -5.45 1.39 -16.09
N VAL A 18 -6.25 0.39 -15.74
CA VAL A 18 -6.12 -0.29 -14.46
C VAL A 18 -4.90 -1.20 -14.60
N VAL A 19 -3.78 -0.80 -13.99
CA VAL A 19 -2.62 -1.68 -13.84
C VAL A 19 -3.01 -2.75 -12.81
N VAL A 20 -3.42 -3.93 -13.29
CA VAL A 20 -3.20 -5.17 -12.53
C VAL A 20 -1.84 -5.66 -12.99
N GLY A 21 -0.81 -5.36 -12.19
CA GLY A 21 0.54 -5.87 -12.39
C GLY A 21 0.59 -7.35 -12.05
N ASP A 22 0.62 -8.19 -13.08
CA ASP A 22 0.88 -9.63 -12.98
C ASP A 22 2.40 -9.86 -12.79
N ASN A 23 2.76 -10.60 -11.74
CA ASN A 23 4.10 -11.07 -11.31
C ASN A 23 4.89 -10.23 -10.29
N ASN A 24 4.63 -10.45 -9.01
CA ASN A 24 5.71 -10.42 -8.02
C ASN A 24 5.95 -11.81 -7.41
N THR A 25 7.21 -12.21 -7.43
CA THR A 25 7.69 -13.52 -7.02
C THR A 25 7.63 -13.62 -5.50
N VAL A 26 6.78 -14.51 -5.00
CA VAL A 26 6.57 -14.76 -3.58
C VAL A 26 7.77 -15.52 -3.00
N THR A 27 8.67 -14.80 -2.34
CA THR A 27 9.68 -15.40 -1.46
C THR A 27 9.91 -14.54 -0.22
N ASN A 28 9.02 -14.65 0.77
CA ASN A 28 9.33 -15.20 2.10
C ASN A 28 8.12 -15.03 3.05
N ALA A 29 7.69 -16.14 3.65
CA ALA A 29 6.68 -16.26 4.73
C ALA A 29 5.38 -15.43 4.56
N PRO A 30 4.22 -16.04 4.24
CA PRO A 30 2.96 -15.31 4.24
C PRO A 30 2.69 -14.83 5.67
N VAL A 31 2.81 -13.54 5.89
CA VAL A 31 2.19 -12.89 7.05
C VAL A 31 0.69 -13.13 6.89
N ARG A 32 0.17 -14.14 7.58
CA ARG A 32 -1.25 -14.47 7.52
C ARG A 32 -1.99 -13.50 8.43
N LEU A 33 -2.62 -12.51 7.82
CA LEU A 33 -3.84 -11.95 8.39
C LEU A 33 -4.88 -13.07 8.44
N ASP A 34 -5.57 -13.22 9.57
CA ASP A 34 -6.79 -14.00 9.58
C ASP A 34 -7.85 -13.30 8.71
N ALA A 35 -8.80 -14.07 8.17
CA ALA A 35 -9.82 -13.54 7.26
C ALA A 35 -10.55 -12.32 7.85
N ARG A 36 -10.78 -12.33 9.17
CA ARG A 36 -11.40 -11.22 9.89
C ARG A 36 -10.55 -9.95 9.91
N GLU A 37 -9.23 -10.09 10.04
CA GLU A 37 -8.30 -8.95 10.06
C GLU A 37 -8.14 -8.35 8.67
N ALA A 38 -8.13 -9.20 7.63
CA ALA A 38 -8.15 -8.75 6.25
C ALA A 38 -9.45 -7.98 5.91
N GLU A 39 -10.60 -8.47 6.38
CA GLU A 39 -11.89 -7.76 6.24
C GLU A 39 -11.89 -6.41 6.98
N ASP A 40 -11.34 -6.35 8.20
CA ASP A 40 -11.27 -5.11 8.98
C ASP A 40 -10.34 -4.08 8.30
N LEU A 41 -9.18 -4.52 7.82
CA LEU A 41 -8.25 -3.68 7.06
C LEU A 41 -8.91 -3.14 5.77
N ALA A 42 -9.58 -4.01 5.00
CA ALA A 42 -10.31 -3.60 3.81
C ALA A 42 -11.43 -2.60 4.14
N ALA A 43 -12.12 -2.77 5.27
CA ALA A 43 -13.15 -1.83 5.73
C ALA A 43 -12.56 -0.46 6.11
N LEU A 44 -11.37 -0.41 6.69
CA LEU A 44 -10.66 0.85 6.98
C LEU A 44 -10.33 1.61 5.69
N PHE A 45 -9.80 0.92 4.68
CA PHE A 45 -9.53 1.52 3.38
C PHE A 45 -10.81 1.96 2.67
N ALA A 46 -11.87 1.14 2.68
CA ALA A 46 -13.17 1.50 2.13
C ALA A 46 -13.73 2.77 2.79
N ARG A 47 -13.61 2.91 4.12
CA ARG A 47 -14.01 4.11 4.85
C ARG A 47 -13.18 5.33 4.47
N LEU A 48 -11.88 5.16 4.23
CA LEU A 48 -11.02 6.25 3.75
C LEU A 48 -11.42 6.68 2.33
N ARG A 49 -11.65 5.72 1.42
CA ARG A 49 -12.13 5.98 0.05
C ARG A 49 -13.50 6.68 0.04
N ALA A 50 -14.41 6.32 0.94
CA ALA A 50 -15.72 6.96 1.06
C ALA A 50 -15.67 8.43 1.49
N ARG A 51 -14.54 8.90 2.05
CA ARG A 51 -14.32 10.32 2.39
C ARG A 51 -13.72 11.13 1.24
N LEU A 52 -13.29 10.45 0.18
CA LEU A 52 -12.80 11.07 -1.05
C LEU A 52 -14.00 11.51 -1.89
N GLY A 53 -13.87 12.67 -2.53
CA GLY A 53 -14.82 13.12 -3.54
C GLY A 53 -14.75 12.27 -4.81
N GLU A 54 -15.69 12.53 -5.73
CA GLU A 54 -15.69 11.89 -7.04
C GLU A 54 -14.48 12.29 -7.88
N ASP A 55 -14.05 13.55 -7.79
CA ASP A 55 -12.89 14.11 -8.54
C ASP A 55 -11.54 13.98 -7.81
N ASP A 56 -11.48 13.26 -6.68
CA ASP A 56 -10.26 13.09 -5.88
C ASP A 56 -9.38 11.92 -6.41
N ASP A 57 -9.19 11.80 -7.73
CA ASP A 57 -8.46 10.68 -8.36
C ASP A 57 -7.03 10.51 -7.82
N ALA A 58 -6.31 11.61 -7.64
CA ALA A 58 -4.95 11.56 -7.09
C ALA A 58 -4.92 11.04 -5.64
N ALA A 59 -5.97 11.32 -4.87
CA ALA A 59 -6.10 10.80 -3.52
C ALA A 59 -6.44 9.32 -3.54
N ARG A 60 -7.33 8.88 -4.44
CA ARG A 60 -7.68 7.46 -4.62
C ARG A 60 -6.43 6.65 -4.95
N ALA A 61 -5.66 7.10 -5.95
CA ALA A 61 -4.40 6.46 -6.32
C ALA A 61 -3.41 6.37 -5.14
N LYS A 62 -3.39 7.38 -4.25
CA LYS A 62 -2.55 7.33 -3.04
C LYS A 62 -3.09 6.40 -1.95
N VAL A 63 -4.40 6.20 -1.87
CA VAL A 63 -4.97 5.17 -1.00
C VAL A 63 -4.67 3.77 -1.53
N ASP A 64 -4.75 3.56 -2.85
CA ASP A 64 -4.39 2.29 -3.47
C ASP A 64 -2.89 1.98 -3.26
N GLU A 65 -2.00 2.96 -3.50
CA GLU A 65 -0.56 2.84 -3.24
C GLU A 65 -0.26 2.50 -1.76
N LEU A 66 -1.04 3.02 -0.81
CA LEU A 66 -0.90 2.69 0.61
C LEU A 66 -1.39 1.28 0.94
N GLU A 67 -2.47 0.84 0.29
CA GLU A 67 -2.99 -0.52 0.45
C GLU A 67 -1.97 -1.54 -0.02
N GLU A 68 -1.43 -1.37 -1.23
CA GLU A 68 -0.37 -2.22 -1.80
C GLU A 68 0.87 -2.25 -0.90
N ALA A 69 1.33 -1.08 -0.44
CA ALA A 69 2.49 -0.97 0.46
C ALA A 69 2.32 -1.69 1.80
N ILE A 70 1.08 -1.97 2.22
CA ILE A 70 0.80 -2.70 3.47
C ILE A 70 0.63 -4.20 3.23
N ILE A 71 0.06 -4.61 2.09
CA ILE A 71 -0.35 -6.00 1.85
C ILE A 71 0.54 -6.81 0.89
N ASP A 72 1.37 -6.17 0.06
CA ASP A 72 2.21 -6.85 -0.95
C ASP A 72 3.46 -7.49 -0.31
N GLY A 73 3.26 -8.54 0.49
CA GLY A 73 4.34 -9.32 1.09
C GLY A 73 5.03 -8.63 2.27
N GLU A 74 6.06 -7.82 1.99
CA GLU A 74 6.80 -7.07 3.02
C GLU A 74 6.31 -5.61 3.05
N PRO A 75 5.86 -5.09 4.20
CA PRO A 75 5.38 -3.70 4.27
C PRO A 75 6.44 -2.66 3.88
N ASP A 76 6.14 -1.86 2.86
CA ASP A 76 7.02 -0.80 2.36
C ASP A 76 6.84 0.49 3.18
N LEU A 77 7.64 0.61 4.24
CA LEU A 77 7.58 1.74 5.16
C LEU A 77 7.89 3.10 4.52
N ALA A 78 8.69 3.12 3.45
CA ALA A 78 9.06 4.36 2.76
C ALA A 78 7.87 4.91 1.95
N THR A 79 7.13 4.02 1.29
CA THR A 79 5.91 4.32 0.54
C THR A 79 4.80 4.75 1.49
N MET A 80 4.61 4.05 2.61
CA MET A 80 3.67 4.46 3.66
C MET A 80 3.95 5.89 4.17
N GLU A 81 5.22 6.23 4.39
CA GLU A 81 5.63 7.57 4.82
C GLU A 81 5.39 8.62 3.72
N SER A 82 5.73 8.28 2.47
CA SER A 82 5.50 9.12 1.30
C SER A 82 4.02 9.47 1.13
N VAL A 83 3.13 8.47 1.21
CA VAL A 83 1.67 8.67 1.14
C VAL A 83 1.19 9.54 2.29
N ARG A 84 1.59 9.25 3.53
CA ARG A 84 1.23 10.07 4.71
C ARG A 84 1.63 11.53 4.51
N ASN A 85 2.84 11.79 4.04
CA ASN A 85 3.35 13.12 3.78
C ASN A 85 2.58 13.81 2.64
N TRP A 86 2.21 13.07 1.59
CA TRP A 86 1.39 13.58 0.51
C TRP A 86 0.02 14.04 1.01
N PHE A 87 -0.67 13.21 1.81
CA PHE A 87 -1.95 13.58 2.41
C PHE A 87 -1.81 14.77 3.37
N GLY A 88 -0.75 14.81 4.18
CA GLY A 88 -0.45 15.96 5.03
C GLY A 88 -0.32 17.28 4.26
N ARG A 89 0.28 17.24 3.06
CA ARG A 89 0.51 18.43 2.22
C ARG A 89 -0.67 18.80 1.34
N LYS A 90 -1.36 17.81 0.76
CA LYS A 90 -2.40 18.02 -0.26
C LYS A 90 -3.81 17.96 0.31
N MET A 91 -4.03 17.14 1.33
CA MET A 91 -5.36 16.88 1.89
C MET A 91 -5.29 16.76 3.43
N PRO A 92 -4.95 17.86 4.13
CA PRO A 92 -4.78 17.84 5.58
C PRO A 92 -6.05 17.34 6.33
N ARG A 93 -7.24 17.52 5.74
CA ARG A 93 -8.51 16.98 6.26
C ARG A 93 -8.53 15.46 6.43
N LEU A 94 -7.72 14.72 5.65
CA LEU A 94 -7.62 13.25 5.69
C LEU A 94 -6.31 12.76 6.30
N ALA A 95 -5.32 13.64 6.49
CA ALA A 95 -4.00 13.27 7.00
C ALA A 95 -4.06 12.56 8.36
N ALA A 96 -5.00 12.97 9.22
CA ALA A 96 -5.27 12.29 10.49
C ALA A 96 -5.74 10.85 10.26
N SER A 97 -6.75 10.65 9.40
CA SER A 97 -7.28 9.32 9.10
C SER A 97 -6.27 8.38 8.44
N VAL A 98 -5.39 8.92 7.58
CA VAL A 98 -4.29 8.15 7.00
C VAL A 98 -3.27 7.76 8.07
N SER A 99 -2.95 8.68 8.98
CA SER A 99 -2.05 8.38 10.10
C SER A 99 -2.65 7.35 11.06
N GLU A 100 -3.95 7.43 11.36
CA GLU A 100 -4.67 6.44 12.17
C GLU A 100 -4.70 5.06 11.51
N LEU A 101 -4.85 5.00 10.18
CA LEU A 101 -4.78 3.75 9.43
C LEU A 101 -3.38 3.14 9.52
N ILE A 102 -2.33 3.93 9.31
CA ILE A 102 -0.93 3.47 9.41
C ILE A 102 -0.62 2.96 10.82
N LEU A 103 -1.09 3.65 11.86
CA LEU A 103 -0.88 3.28 13.26
C LEU A 103 -1.85 2.20 13.77
N ASN A 104 -2.70 1.66 12.89
CA ASN A 104 -3.66 0.64 13.28
C ASN A 104 -2.93 -0.63 13.78
N PRO A 105 -3.44 -1.29 14.84
CA PRO A 105 -2.86 -2.53 15.37
C PRO A 105 -2.68 -3.64 14.33
N ILE A 106 -3.55 -3.72 13.32
CA ILE A 106 -3.46 -4.69 12.23
C ILE A 106 -2.20 -4.43 11.39
N VAL A 107 -1.93 -3.16 11.05
CA VAL A 107 -0.73 -2.75 10.31
C VAL A 107 0.53 -2.97 11.16
N ALA A 108 0.49 -2.62 12.44
CA ALA A 108 1.62 -2.89 13.36
C ALA A 108 1.92 -4.40 13.49
N LYS A 109 0.88 -5.25 13.51
CA LYS A 109 1.02 -6.71 13.50
C LYS A 109 1.61 -7.22 12.19
N LEU A 110 1.18 -6.70 11.05
CA LEU A 110 1.74 -7.05 9.73
C LEU A 110 3.24 -6.76 9.68
N VAL A 111 3.63 -5.55 10.07
CA VAL A 111 5.03 -5.13 10.13
C VAL A 111 5.82 -5.99 11.13
N GLY A 112 5.23 -6.28 12.30
CA GLY A 112 5.84 -7.15 13.31
C GLY A 112 6.09 -8.57 12.82
N ALA A 113 5.18 -9.11 12.02
CA ALA A 113 5.29 -10.44 11.43
C ALA A 113 6.28 -10.49 10.26
N ALA A 114 6.45 -9.38 9.53
CA ALA A 114 7.46 -9.25 8.48
C ALA A 114 8.89 -9.19 9.04
N GLY A 115 9.07 -8.59 10.23
CA GLY A 115 10.32 -8.74 10.99
C GLY A 115 10.53 -7.70 12.08
N ALA A 116 11.31 -8.08 13.10
CA ALA A 116 11.62 -7.20 14.23
C ALA A 116 12.38 -5.92 13.83
N GLY A 117 13.25 -5.99 12.82
CA GLY A 117 13.94 -4.83 12.26
C GLY A 117 12.98 -3.83 11.60
N LEU A 118 12.01 -4.35 10.82
CA LEU A 118 10.98 -3.55 10.18
C LEU A 118 10.04 -2.93 11.22
N ALA A 119 9.67 -3.67 12.27
CA ALA A 119 8.86 -3.16 13.38
C ALA A 119 9.56 -2.03 14.15
N ALA A 120 10.87 -2.13 14.35
CA ALA A 120 11.66 -1.07 14.96
C ALA A 120 11.71 0.19 14.07
N GLU A 121 11.90 0.03 12.76
CA GLU A 121 11.84 1.15 11.82
C GLU A 121 10.45 1.78 11.73
N PHE A 122 9.39 0.98 11.73
CA PHE A 122 8.01 1.46 11.74
C PHE A 122 7.72 2.29 12.98
N THR A 123 8.13 1.81 14.16
CA THR A 123 7.99 2.55 15.41
C THR A 123 8.78 3.87 15.36
N ARG A 124 10.00 3.84 14.81
CA ARG A 124 10.83 5.05 14.63
C ARG A 124 10.20 6.08 13.70
N ARG A 125 9.57 5.64 12.60
CA ARG A 125 8.98 6.53 11.57
C ARG A 125 7.59 7.04 11.94
N PHE A 126 6.78 6.21 12.60
CA PHE A 126 5.36 6.48 12.79
C PHE A 126 4.93 6.56 14.26
N GLY A 127 5.58 5.83 15.17
CA GLY A 127 5.17 5.65 16.56
C GLY A 127 5.52 6.80 17.51
N GLY A 128 5.39 8.05 17.05
CA GLY A 128 5.73 9.26 17.81
C GLY A 128 5.12 9.33 19.21
#